data_AF-A0A8H5MHY7-F1
#
_entry.id   AF-A0A8H5MHY7-F1
#
_cell.length_a   1.000
_cell.length_b   1.000
_cell.length_c   1.000
_cell.angle_alpha   90.00
_cell.angle_beta   90.00
_cell.angle_gamma   90.00
#
_symmetry.space_group_name_H-M   'P 1'
#
loop_
_entity.id
_entity.type
_entity.pdbx_description
1 polymer ?
#
loop_
_entity_poly.entity_id
_entity_poly.type
_entity_poly.pdbx_seq_one_letter_code
_entity_poly.pdbx_strand_id
1 'polypeptide(L)'
;MKFGDHLERESVPEWSLHNLDYNSIKHEIKMHTTRDQATAMAIPGQKDEALSRFEDGLYMELDRQHERLQLFVSSKADEISRRLEYLAKNIDRWASKN
;
A
#
# COMPACT_ATOMS: atom_id res chain seq x y z
N MET A 1 3.48 -14.12 -11.72
CA MET A 1 3.55 -12.64 -11.84
C MET A 1 4.81 -12.13 -11.14
N LYS A 2 5.64 -11.37 -11.87
CA LYS A 2 6.94 -10.79 -11.45
C LYS A 2 6.83 -9.37 -10.86
N PHE A 3 5.60 -8.87 -10.67
CA PHE A 3 5.39 -7.48 -10.26
C PHE A 3 5.89 -7.19 -8.84
N GLY A 4 5.78 -8.13 -7.90
CA GLY A 4 6.33 -7.96 -6.53
C GLY A 4 7.83 -7.67 -6.55
N ASP A 5 8.61 -8.49 -7.25
CA ASP A 5 10.06 -8.30 -7.40
C ASP A 5 10.42 -7.01 -8.14
N HIS A 6 9.58 -6.61 -9.10
CA HIS A 6 9.75 -5.34 -9.79
C HIS A 6 9.49 -4.15 -8.86
N LEU A 7 8.39 -4.18 -8.11
CA LEU A 7 8.02 -3.16 -7.14
C LEU A 7 9.14 -2.97 -6.12
N GLU A 8 9.65 -4.05 -5.55
CA GLU A 8 10.76 -4.00 -4.58
C GLU A 8 12.03 -3.38 -5.19
N ARG A 9 12.38 -3.76 -6.43
CA ARG A 9 13.57 -3.22 -7.11
C ARG A 9 13.47 -1.73 -7.44
N GLU A 10 12.31 -1.26 -7.89
CA GLU A 10 12.11 0.16 -8.24
C GLU A 10 11.84 1.04 -7.01
N SER A 11 11.67 0.43 -5.84
CA SER A 11 11.39 1.16 -4.62
C SER A 11 12.61 1.86 -4.05
N VAL A 12 12.38 3.02 -3.44
CA VAL A 12 13.38 3.70 -2.61
C VAL A 12 13.64 2.84 -1.37
N PRO A 13 14.88 2.34 -1.15
CA PRO A 13 15.18 1.40 -0.06
C PRO A 13 14.75 1.90 1.32
N GLU A 14 14.94 3.20 1.57
CA GLU A 14 14.59 3.89 2.81
C GLU A 14 13.07 3.93 3.07
N TRP A 15 12.25 3.73 2.04
CA TRP A 15 10.78 3.77 2.12
C TRP A 15 10.16 2.38 1.98
N SER A 16 10.97 1.33 1.88
CA SER A 16 10.52 -0.05 1.67
C SER A 16 9.45 -0.52 2.66
N LEU A 17 9.55 -0.12 3.93
CA LEU A 17 8.57 -0.44 4.98
C LEU A 17 7.20 0.23 4.79
N HIS A 18 7.14 1.31 4.00
CA HIS A 18 5.91 2.03 3.69
C HIS A 18 5.27 1.58 2.38
N ASN A 19 5.93 0.71 1.61
CA ASN A 19 5.37 0.17 0.39
C ASN A 19 4.16 -0.72 0.64
N LEU A 20 3.41 -0.95 -0.44
CA LEU A 20 2.39 -1.98 -0.51
C LEU A 20 3.03 -3.36 -0.33
N ASP A 21 2.49 -4.18 0.57
CA ASP A 21 2.88 -5.58 0.71
C ASP A 21 2.16 -6.43 -0.36
N TYR A 22 2.61 -6.23 -1.60
CA TYR A 22 2.04 -6.87 -2.78
C TYR A 22 2.12 -8.40 -2.71
N ASN A 23 3.23 -8.94 -2.19
CA ASN A 23 3.45 -10.38 -2.14
C ASN A 23 2.55 -11.04 -1.11
N SER A 24 2.26 -10.38 0.02
CA SER A 24 1.25 -10.84 0.99
C SER A 24 -0.14 -10.88 0.38
N ILE A 25 -0.62 -9.77 -0.21
CA ILE A 25 -1.96 -9.69 -0.85
C ILE A 25 -2.10 -10.77 -1.94
N LYS A 26 -1.07 -10.91 -2.79
CA LYS A 26 -1.04 -11.94 -3.83
C LYS A 26 -1.08 -13.34 -3.25
N HIS A 27 -0.41 -13.59 -2.14
CA HIS A 27 -0.42 -14.88 -1.47
C HIS A 27 -1.81 -15.19 -0.92
N GLU A 28 -2.44 -14.23 -0.25
CA GLU A 28 -3.79 -14.35 0.31
C GLU A 28 -4.82 -14.69 -0.77
N ILE A 29 -4.86 -13.92 -1.87
CA ILE A 29 -5.72 -14.21 -3.02
C ILE A 29 -5.44 -15.61 -3.54
N LYS A 30 -4.17 -15.98 -3.74
CA LYS A 30 -3.82 -17.30 -4.26
C LYS A 30 -4.32 -18.41 -3.34
N MET A 31 -4.19 -18.27 -2.03
CA MET A 31 -4.63 -19.28 -1.07
C MET A 31 -6.14 -19.52 -1.17
N HIS A 32 -6.93 -18.47 -1.40
CA HIS A 32 -8.38 -18.55 -1.47
C HIS A 32 -8.96 -18.80 -2.87
N THR A 33 -8.15 -18.73 -3.93
CA THR A 33 -8.58 -19.01 -5.31
C THR A 33 -7.95 -20.27 -5.92
N THR A 34 -7.07 -20.99 -5.21
CA THR A 34 -6.41 -22.18 -5.75
C THR A 34 -7.35 -23.39 -5.75
N ARG A 35 -7.58 -23.94 -6.95
CA ARG A 35 -8.57 -25.00 -7.27
C ARG A 35 -8.41 -26.34 -6.54
N ASP A 36 -7.25 -26.60 -5.95
CA ASP A 36 -6.91 -27.90 -5.31
C ASP A 36 -7.14 -27.92 -3.79
N GLN A 37 -7.58 -26.81 -3.18
CA GLN A 37 -8.19 -26.92 -1.87
C GLN A 37 -9.57 -27.56 -2.08
N ALA A 38 -9.81 -28.71 -1.47
CA ALA A 38 -11.08 -29.46 -1.48
C ALA A 38 -12.23 -28.64 -0.86
N THR A 39 -12.53 -27.53 -1.51
CA THR A 39 -13.49 -26.52 -1.07
C THR A 39 -14.82 -27.00 -1.61
N ALA A 40 -15.72 -27.37 -0.69
CA ALA A 40 -17.06 -27.80 -1.05
C ALA A 40 -17.67 -26.76 -2.00
N MET A 41 -18.09 -27.18 -3.20
CA MET A 41 -18.72 -26.27 -4.15
C MET A 41 -19.92 -25.60 -3.47
N ALA A 42 -19.93 -24.26 -3.45
CA ALA A 42 -21.02 -23.51 -2.86
C ALA A 42 -22.36 -23.95 -3.49
N ILE A 43 -23.34 -24.25 -2.64
CA ILE A 43 -24.68 -24.67 -3.09
C ILE A 43 -25.32 -23.48 -3.80
N PRO A 44 -25.77 -23.61 -5.06
CA PRO A 44 -26.45 -22.53 -5.77
C PRO A 44 -27.62 -21.99 -4.94
N GLY A 45 -27.61 -20.69 -4.63
CA GLY A 45 -28.63 -20.02 -3.83
C GLY A 45 -28.33 -19.91 -2.32
N GLN A 46 -27.23 -20.49 -1.83
CA GLN A 46 -26.71 -20.23 -0.48
C GLN A 46 -25.50 -19.29 -0.52
N LYS A 47 -25.40 -18.41 0.50
CA LYS A 47 -24.25 -17.54 0.67
C LYS A 47 -23.04 -18.39 1.04
N ASP A 48 -21.95 -18.25 0.28
CA ASP A 48 -20.67 -18.83 0.65
C ASP A 48 -20.06 -17.96 1.78
N GLU A 49 -20.27 -18.38 3.02
CA GLU A 49 -19.74 -17.66 4.19
C GLU A 49 -18.21 -17.66 4.23
N ALA A 50 -17.56 -18.70 3.70
CA ALA A 50 -16.10 -18.77 3.68
C ALA A 50 -15.53 -17.74 2.69
N LEU A 51 -16.16 -17.63 1.51
CA LEU A 51 -15.84 -16.60 0.53
C LEU A 51 -16.09 -15.19 1.11
N SER A 52 -17.26 -14.95 1.72
CA SER A 52 -17.60 -13.65 2.30
C SER A 52 -16.58 -13.23 3.37
N ARG A 53 -16.20 -14.14 4.29
CA ARG A 53 -15.20 -13.83 5.31
C ARG A 53 -13.83 -13.51 4.72
N PHE A 54 -13.44 -14.21 3.65
CA PHE A 54 -12.21 -13.90 2.93
C PHE A 54 -12.28 -12.52 2.26
N GLU A 55 -13.36 -12.21 1.55
CA GLU A 55 -13.54 -10.92 0.87
C GLU A 55 -13.53 -9.76 1.88
N ASP A 56 -14.21 -9.92 3.02
CA ASP A 56 -14.22 -8.93 4.11
C ASP A 56 -12.80 -8.72 4.67
N GLY A 57 -12.05 -9.81 4.90
CA GLY A 57 -10.67 -9.76 5.39
C GLY A 57 -9.70 -9.12 4.40
N LEU A 58 -9.79 -9.50 3.13
CA LEU A 58 -9.00 -8.93 2.04
C LEU A 58 -9.27 -7.42 1.88
N TYR A 59 -10.54 -7.01 1.99
CA TYR A 59 -10.91 -5.61 1.95
C TYR A 59 -10.26 -4.82 3.11
N MET A 60 -10.35 -5.34 4.33
CA MET A 60 -9.73 -4.71 5.49
C MET A 60 -8.21 -4.58 5.34
N GLU A 61 -7.55 -5.58 4.77
CA GLU A 61 -6.10 -5.52 4.55
C GLU A 61 -5.72 -4.49 3.47
N LEU A 62 -6.47 -4.44 2.37
CA LEU A 62 -6.29 -3.43 1.34
C LEU A 62 -6.47 -2.01 1.88
N ASP A 63 -7.52 -1.79 2.67
CA ASP A 63 -7.82 -0.50 3.30
C ASP A 63 -6.70 -0.08 4.26
N ARG A 64 -6.31 -0.97 5.17
CA ARG A 64 -5.21 -0.74 6.12
C ARG A 64 -3.89 -0.39 5.44
N GLN A 65 -3.53 -1.12 4.38
CA GLN A 65 -2.31 -0.82 3.63
C GLN A 65 -2.43 0.51 2.87
N HIS A 66 -3.61 0.82 2.31
CA HIS A 66 -3.87 2.07 1.63
C HIS A 66 -3.74 3.27 2.57
N GLU A 67 -4.36 3.22 3.76
CA GLU A 67 -4.25 4.27 4.77
C GLU A 67 -2.81 4.52 5.20
N ARG A 68 -2.04 3.45 5.44
CA ARG A 68 -0.61 3.56 5.80
C ARG A 68 0.19 4.28 4.72
N LEU A 69 -0.03 3.91 3.45
CA LEU A 69 0.66 4.49 2.30
C LEU A 69 0.27 5.96 2.14
N GLN A 70 -1.02 6.27 2.28
CA GLN A 70 -1.55 7.62 2.21
C GLN A 70 -0.98 8.54 3.29
N LEU A 71 -0.89 8.06 4.54
CA LEU A 71 -0.29 8.81 5.65
C LEU A 71 1.19 9.10 5.39
N PHE A 72 1.94 8.11 4.90
CA PHE A 72 3.35 8.30 4.58
C PHE A 72 3.56 9.34 3.47
N VAL A 73 2.82 9.23 2.37
CA VAL A 73 2.91 10.15 1.24
C VAL A 73 2.54 11.57 1.66
N SER A 74 1.43 11.74 2.38
CA SER A 74 0.98 13.05 2.86
C SER A 74 2.02 13.68 3.80
N SER A 75 2.54 12.91 4.75
CA SER A 75 3.57 13.36 5.69
C SER A 75 4.86 13.81 4.97
N LYS A 76 5.30 13.06 3.96
CA LYS A 76 6.49 13.41 3.17
C LYS A 76 6.27 14.62 2.27
N ALA A 77 5.10 14.75 1.65
CA ALA A 77 4.75 15.92 0.86
C ALA A 77 4.75 17.20 1.72
N ASP A 78 4.19 17.11 2.94
CA ASP A 78 4.18 18.21 3.89
C ASP A 78 5.60 18.56 4.40
N GLU A 79 6.43 17.56 4.66
CA GLU A 79 7.83 17.76 5.04
C GLU A 79 8.59 18.52 3.94
N ILE A 80 8.47 18.07 2.70
CA ILE A 80 9.12 18.70 1.53
C ILE A 80 8.62 20.13 1.37
N SER A 81 7.31 20.37 1.46
CA SER A 81 6.72 21.70 1.34
C SER A 81 7.27 22.66 2.40
N ARG A 82 7.33 22.24 3.66
CA ARG A 82 7.93 23.04 4.74
C ARG A 82 9.41 23.34 4.51
N ARG A 83 10.17 22.37 4.00
CA ARG A 83 11.60 22.55 3.69
C ARG A 83 11.81 23.54 2.55
N LEU A 84 10.99 23.49 1.51
CA LEU A 84 11.03 24.44 0.40
C LEU A 84 10.70 25.86 0.85
N GLU A 85 9.66 26.03 1.67
CA GLU A 85 9.29 27.32 2.23
C GLU A 85 10.41 27.92 3.10
N TYR A 86 11.04 27.08 3.93
CA TYR A 86 12.19 27.50 4.73
C TYR A 86 13.38 27.95 3.87
N LEU A 87 13.68 27.22 2.80
CA LEU A 87 14.75 27.59 1.87
C LEU A 87 14.44 28.90 1.14
N ALA A 88 13.21 29.08 0.66
CA ALA A 88 12.77 30.32 0.02
C ALA A 88 12.95 31.54 0.96
N LYS A 89 12.50 31.43 2.20
CA LYS A 89 12.67 32.48 3.23
C LYS A 89 14.14 32.83 3.47
N ASN A 90 15.02 31.84 3.46
CA ASN A 90 16.46 32.07 3.65
C ASN A 90 17.10 32.75 2.44
N ILE A 91 16.69 32.37 1.22
CA ILE A 91 17.15 33.02 -0.01
C ILE A 91 16.74 34.49 -0.01
N ASP A 92 15.47 34.80 0.28
CA ASP A 92 14.97 36.18 0.34
C ASP A 92 15.72 37.00 1.39
N ARG A 93 15.94 36.42 2.57
CA ARG A 93 16.72 37.07 3.63
C ARG A 93 18.15 37.35 3.18
N TRP A 94 18.80 36.42 2.49
CA TRP A 94 20.17 36.61 2.02
C TRP A 94 20.24 37.64 0.88
N ALA A 95 19.29 37.61 -0.06
CA ALA A 95 19.19 38.59 -1.12
C ALA A 95 18.96 40.01 -0.58
N SER A 96 18.15 40.17 0.47
CA SER A 96 17.91 41.48 1.10
C SER A 96 19.09 42.07 1.89
N LYS A 97 20.14 41.27 2.15
CA LYS A 97 21.35 41.68 2.88
C LYS A 97 22.50 42.11 1.98
N ASN A 98 22.42 41.81 0.68
CA ASN A 98 23.36 42.27 -0.35
C ASN A 98 22.77 43.44 -1.12
#